data_AF-A0A6I5A4Z6-F1
#
_entry.id   AF-A0A6I5A4Z6-F1
#
_cell.length_a   1.000
_cell.length_b   1.000
_cell.length_c   1.000
_cell.angle_alpha   90.00
_cell.angle_beta   90.00
_cell.angle_gamma   90.00
#
_symmetry.space_group_name_H-M   'P 1'
#
loop_
_entity.id
_entity.type
_entity.pdbx_description
1 polymer ?
#
loop_
_entity_poly.entity_id
_entity_poly.type
_entity_poly.pdbx_seq_one_letter_code
_entity_poly.pdbx_strand_id
1 'polypeptide(L)'
;MKKIMSSVLISVVLVVALYFYFNSKLVHHDQLHHVKISNKHHVEEGGQSHYKITAGDKELIVENKTTYDLIQVGQKYNIEYEYAKSISPTILSIVDESEELEGGGH
;
A
#
# COMPACT_ATOMS: atom_id res chain seq x y z
N MET A 1 -38.15 0.43 31.00
CA MET A 1 -37.52 -0.73 30.31
C MET A 1 -37.25 -0.46 28.82
N LYS A 2 -38.24 -0.05 27.99
CA LYS A 2 -38.04 0.26 26.55
C LYS A 2 -36.85 1.19 26.23
N LYS A 3 -36.67 2.29 26.98
CA LYS A 3 -35.56 3.25 26.78
C LYS A 3 -34.18 2.65 27.07
N ILE A 4 -34.08 1.77 28.07
CA ILE A 4 -32.82 1.14 28.49
C ILE A 4 -32.40 0.08 27.46
N MET A 5 -33.37 -0.73 27.00
CA MET A 5 -33.14 -1.72 25.94
C MET A 5 -32.72 -1.07 24.62
N SER A 6 -33.33 0.06 24.26
CA SER A 6 -32.95 0.82 23.07
C SER A 6 -31.54 1.43 23.19
N SER A 7 -31.16 1.93 24.37
CA SER A 7 -29.82 2.46 24.63
C SER A 7 -28.72 1.39 24.51
N VAL A 8 -28.96 0.20 25.08
CA VAL A 8 -28.05 -0.94 24.95
C VAL A 8 -27.91 -1.38 23.50
N LEU A 9 -29.02 -1.44 22.76
CA LEU A 9 -29.01 -1.85 21.35
C LEU A 9 -28.24 -0.83 20.48
N ILE A 10 -28.44 0.46 20.73
CA ILE A 10 -27.66 1.53 20.07
C ILE A 10 -26.17 1.41 20.42
N SER A 11 -25.84 1.19 21.69
CA SER A 11 -24.44 1.04 22.13
C SER A 11 -23.76 -0.16 21.46
N VAL A 12 -24.44 -1.30 21.36
CA VAL A 12 -23.92 -2.49 20.67
C VAL A 12 -23.68 -2.21 19.19
N VAL A 13 -24.65 -1.59 18.50
CA VAL A 13 -24.49 -1.21 17.07
C VAL A 13 -23.31 -0.26 16.89
N LEU A 14 -23.12 0.69 17.82
CA LEU A 14 -22.03 1.67 17.76
C LEU A 14 -20.66 1.01 17.96
N VAL A 15 -20.55 0.06 18.90
CA VAL A 15 -19.33 -0.73 19.12
C VAL A 15 -19.00 -1.58 17.89
N VAL A 16 -20.00 -2.22 17.27
CA VAL A 16 -19.80 -3.00 16.04
C VAL A 16 -19.37 -2.10 14.88
N ALA A 17 -20.01 -0.95 14.69
CA ALA A 17 -19.64 0.01 13.64
C ALA A 17 -18.21 0.54 13.82
N LEU A 18 -17.82 0.86 15.06
CA LEU A 18 -16.45 1.27 15.37
C LEU A 18 -15.46 0.13 15.13
N TYR A 19 -15.79 -1.10 15.51
CA TYR A 19 -14.95 -2.27 15.25
C TYR A 19 -14.68 -2.46 13.76
N PHE A 20 -15.73 -2.37 12.93
CA PHE A 20 -15.59 -2.42 11.47
C PHE A 20 -14.76 -1.24 10.95
N TYR A 21 -15.01 -0.02 11.43
CA TYR A 21 -14.27 1.18 11.02
C TYR A 21 -12.77 1.03 11.30
N PHE A 22 -12.38 0.67 12.53
CA PHE A 22 -10.99 0.50 12.90
C PHE A 22 -10.34 -0.70 12.22
N ASN A 23 -11.05 -1.81 12.01
CA ASN A 23 -10.48 -2.95 11.27
C ASN A 23 -10.26 -2.66 9.78
N SER A 24 -11.02 -1.75 9.19
CA SER A 24 -10.98 -1.48 7.75
C SER A 24 -9.98 -0.38 7.37
N LYS A 25 -9.56 0.47 8.32
CA LYS A 25 -8.76 1.68 8.06
C LYS A 25 -7.35 1.68 8.66
N LEU A 26 -6.90 0.60 9.28
CA LEU A 26 -5.52 0.51 9.74
C LEU A 26 -4.59 0.28 8.55
N VAL A 27 -4.14 1.39 7.97
CA VAL A 27 -3.07 1.43 6.97
C VAL A 27 -1.75 1.21 7.68
N HIS A 28 -1.00 0.22 7.22
CA HIS A 28 0.34 -0.12 7.68
C HIS A 28 1.34 0.38 6.65
N HIS A 29 2.47 0.89 7.13
CA HIS A 29 3.61 1.26 6.30
C HIS A 29 4.72 0.24 6.51
N ASP A 30 5.35 -0.19 5.43
CA ASP A 30 6.46 -1.12 5.48
C ASP A 30 7.48 -0.78 4.38
N GLN A 31 8.71 -1.23 4.57
CA GLN A 31 9.85 -0.88 3.75
C GLN A 31 10.59 -2.14 3.30
N LEU A 32 10.85 -2.23 2.00
CA LEU A 32 11.71 -3.24 1.40
C LEU A 32 13.04 -2.60 1.07
N HIS A 33 14.10 -3.09 1.71
CA HIS A 33 15.46 -2.62 1.46
C HIS A 33 16.21 -3.55 0.51
N HIS A 34 17.02 -2.99 -0.39
CA HIS A 34 17.84 -3.74 -1.33
C HIS A 34 17.07 -4.79 -2.14
N VAL A 35 15.82 -4.49 -2.50
CA VAL A 35 14.93 -5.46 -3.16
C VAL A 35 15.06 -5.38 -4.67
N LYS A 36 15.24 -6.53 -5.30
CA LYS A 36 15.32 -6.64 -6.77
C LYS A 36 13.91 -6.70 -7.36
N ILE A 37 13.66 -5.91 -8.40
CA ILE A 37 12.43 -6.03 -9.19
C ILE A 37 12.56 -7.26 -10.10
N SER A 38 11.72 -8.24 -9.87
CA SER A 38 11.68 -9.49 -10.63
C SER A 38 10.77 -9.39 -11.85
N ASN A 39 9.71 -8.58 -11.76
CA ASN A 39 8.73 -8.45 -12.84
C ASN A 39 8.04 -7.08 -12.80
N LYS A 40 7.51 -6.66 -13.94
CA LYS A 40 6.80 -5.40 -14.15
C LYS A 40 5.71 -5.63 -15.18
N HIS A 41 4.45 -5.40 -14.83
CA HIS A 41 3.33 -5.61 -15.72
C HIS A 41 2.19 -4.62 -15.49
N HIS A 42 1.44 -4.33 -16.55
CA HIS A 42 0.29 -3.44 -16.55
C HIS A 42 -0.98 -4.26 -16.73
N VAL A 43 -1.94 -4.09 -15.83
CA VAL A 43 -3.23 -4.79 -15.85
C VAL A 43 -4.34 -3.77 -16.02
N GLU A 44 -5.30 -4.08 -16.88
CA GLU A 44 -6.54 -3.31 -17.01
C GLU A 44 -7.70 -4.14 -16.48
N GLU A 45 -8.35 -3.68 -15.41
CA GLU A 45 -9.47 -4.38 -14.77
C GLU A 45 -10.59 -3.38 -14.47
N GLY A 46 -11.82 -3.70 -14.86
CA GLY A 46 -12.98 -2.84 -14.60
C GLY A 46 -12.89 -1.42 -15.20
N GLY A 47 -12.07 -1.22 -16.24
CA GLY A 47 -11.81 0.09 -16.84
C GLY A 47 -10.77 0.93 -16.09
N GLN A 48 -10.09 0.37 -15.09
CA GLN A 48 -8.97 0.99 -14.39
C GLN A 48 -7.65 0.32 -14.79
N SER A 49 -6.62 1.14 -14.99
CA SER A 49 -5.25 0.70 -15.27
C SER A 49 -4.44 0.62 -13.99
N HIS A 50 -3.91 -0.55 -13.69
CA HIS A 50 -3.06 -0.82 -12.54
C HIS A 50 -1.65 -1.16 -13.01
N TYR A 51 -0.68 -0.36 -12.59
CA TYR A 51 0.74 -0.64 -12.83
C TYR A 51 1.28 -1.46 -11.67
N LYS A 52 1.76 -2.67 -11.94
CA LYS A 52 2.19 -3.62 -10.91
C LYS A 52 3.65 -4.00 -11.10
N ILE A 53 4.38 -4.09 -9.99
CA ILE A 53 5.74 -4.59 -9.96
C ILE A 53 5.87 -5.70 -8.94
N THR A 54 6.79 -6.63 -9.17
CA THR A 54 7.13 -7.67 -8.21
C THR A 54 8.50 -7.37 -7.64
N ALA A 55 8.56 -7.06 -6.35
CA ALA A 55 9.78 -6.77 -5.60
C ALA A 55 9.99 -7.87 -4.56
N GLY A 56 10.98 -8.75 -4.78
CA GLY A 56 11.14 -9.96 -3.97
C GLY A 56 9.89 -10.86 -4.07
N ASP A 57 9.26 -11.15 -2.94
CA ASP A 57 8.04 -11.96 -2.85
C ASP A 57 6.74 -11.12 -2.79
N LYS A 58 6.83 -9.80 -3.00
CA LYS A 58 5.68 -8.89 -2.92
C LYS A 58 5.30 -8.34 -4.29
N GLU A 59 4.00 -8.35 -4.59
CA GLU A 59 3.42 -7.58 -5.69
C GLU A 59 2.95 -6.23 -5.15
N LEU A 60 3.42 -5.15 -5.77
CA LEU A 60 3.17 -3.78 -5.36
C LEU A 60 2.55 -2.99 -6.51
N ILE A 61 1.60 -2.12 -6.19
CA ILE A 61 0.97 -1.20 -7.13
C ILE A 61 1.77 0.10 -7.18
N VAL A 62 2.01 0.59 -8.39
CA VAL A 62 2.57 1.92 -8.65
C VAL A 62 1.42 2.81 -9.12
N GLU A 63 1.08 3.87 -8.40
CA GLU A 63 0.00 4.77 -8.81
C GLU A 63 0.37 5.62 -10.04
N ASN A 64 1.64 6.03 -10.11
CA ASN A 64 2.13 6.93 -11.14
C ASN A 64 2.77 6.15 -12.31
N LYS A 65 2.22 6.33 -13.52
CA LYS A 65 2.75 5.72 -14.75
C LYS A 65 4.22 6.09 -14.99
N THR A 66 4.61 7.34 -14.78
CA THR A 66 5.99 7.80 -15.00
C THR A 66 6.95 7.06 -14.05
N THR A 67 6.58 6.93 -12.78
CA THR A 67 7.35 6.13 -11.81
C THR A 67 7.46 4.69 -12.28
N TYR A 68 6.34 4.09 -12.71
CA TYR A 68 6.36 2.75 -13.26
C TYR A 68 7.33 2.63 -14.44
N ASP A 69 7.29 3.55 -15.39
CA ASP A 69 8.12 3.57 -16.60
C ASP A 69 9.62 3.64 -16.29
N LEU A 70 10.02 4.35 -15.23
CA LEU A 70 11.41 4.46 -14.78
C LEU A 70 11.95 3.19 -14.10
N ILE A 71 11.07 2.37 -13.51
CA ILE A 71 11.47 1.14 -12.82
C ILE A 71 11.94 0.10 -13.83
N GLN A 72 13.13 -0.43 -13.59
CA GLN A 72 13.76 -1.46 -14.41
C GLN A 72 13.70 -2.83 -13.73
N VAL A 73 13.27 -3.83 -14.48
CA VAL A 73 13.36 -5.23 -14.03
C VAL A 73 14.83 -5.61 -13.92
N GLY A 74 15.20 -6.19 -12.79
CA GLY A 74 16.55 -6.61 -12.50
C GLY A 74 17.37 -5.63 -11.65
N GLN A 75 16.90 -4.39 -11.51
CA GLN A 75 17.52 -3.38 -10.64
C GLN A 75 17.06 -3.53 -9.20
N LYS A 76 17.88 -3.00 -8.27
CA LYS A 76 17.59 -2.98 -6.84
C LYS A 76 17.08 -1.61 -6.42
N TYR A 77 16.07 -1.62 -5.57
CA TYR A 77 15.47 -0.40 -5.05
C TYR A 77 15.21 -0.53 -3.56
N ASN A 78 15.16 0.62 -2.90
CA ASN A 78 14.52 0.78 -1.60
C ASN A 78 13.08 1.24 -1.84
N ILE A 79 12.11 0.46 -1.35
CA ILE A 79 10.69 0.69 -1.63
C ILE A 79 9.92 0.84 -0.33
N GLU A 80 9.26 1.97 -0.15
CA GLU A 80 8.27 2.18 0.89
C GLU A 80 6.88 2.00 0.30
N TYR A 81 6.04 1.23 0.98
CA TYR A 81 4.69 0.95 0.53
C TYR A 81 3.71 0.90 1.70
N GLU A 82 2.45 1.19 1.40
CA GLU A 82 1.36 1.08 2.34
C GLU A 82 0.45 -0.09 2.00
N TYR A 83 -0.15 -0.70 3.02
CA TYR A 83 -1.14 -1.76 2.84
C TYR A 83 -2.16 -1.75 3.98
N ALA A 84 -3.39 -2.21 3.69
CA ALA A 84 -4.41 -2.45 4.70
C ALA A 84 -5.23 -3.66 4.28
N LYS A 85 -6.12 -4.15 5.15
CA LYS A 85 -7.08 -5.21 4.75
C LYS A 85 -7.97 -4.81 3.56
N SER A 86 -8.14 -3.51 3.35
CA SER A 86 -9.04 -2.92 2.35
C SER A 86 -8.32 -2.36 1.11
N ILE A 87 -6.98 -2.28 1.13
CA ILE A 87 -6.17 -1.74 0.02
C ILE A 87 -5.04 -2.70 -0.31
N SER A 88 -4.80 -2.91 -1.60
CA SER A 88 -3.63 -3.63 -2.06
C SER A 88 -2.34 -2.87 -1.70
N PRO A 89 -1.20 -3.56 -1.53
CA PRO A 89 0.08 -2.92 -1.30
C PRO A 89 0.42 -1.89 -2.39
N THR A 90 0.57 -0.63 -2.02
CA THR A 90 0.78 0.49 -2.95
C THR A 90 2.04 1.25 -2.59
N ILE A 91 2.87 1.55 -3.58
CA ILE A 91 4.16 2.21 -3.40
C ILE A 91 3.93 3.68 -3.06
N LEU A 92 4.53 4.09 -1.94
CA LEU A 92 4.61 5.47 -1.51
C LEU A 92 5.89 6.13 -2.02
N SER A 93 7.01 5.41 -1.94
CA SER A 93 8.32 5.90 -2.37
C SER A 93 9.16 4.75 -2.93
N ILE A 94 9.97 5.07 -3.94
CA ILE A 94 10.95 4.15 -4.53
C ILE A 94 12.22 4.91 -4.84
N VAL A 95 13.35 4.39 -4.37
CA VAL A 95 14.69 4.97 -4.56
C VAL A 95 15.59 3.92 -5.19
N ASP A 96 16.23 4.26 -6.31
CA ASP A 96 17.21 3.40 -6.98
C ASP A 96 18.50 3.36 -6.17
N GLU A 97 19.02 2.17 -5.88
CA GLU A 97 20.27 2.02 -5.13
C GLU A 97 21.52 2.28 -5.97
N SER A 98 21.40 2.31 -7.29
CA SER A 98 22.48 2.80 -8.15
C SER A 98 22.68 4.31 -8.00
N GLU A 99 21.68 5.02 -7.47
CA GLU A 99 21.78 6.39 -6.98
C GLU A 99 22.02 6.37 -5.45
N GLU A 100 23.11 5.75 -5.00
CA GLU A 100 23.72 6.14 -3.73
C GLU A 100 23.89 7.67 -3.78
N LEU A 101 23.12 8.38 -2.94
CA LEU A 101 23.16 9.83 -2.84
C LEU A 101 24.57 10.27 -2.40
N GLU A 102 25.44 10.51 -3.37
CA GLU A 102 26.50 11.51 -3.23
C GLU A 102 25.81 12.87 -3.02
N GLY A 103 25.63 13.25 -1.76
CA GLY A 103 25.44 14.66 -1.39
C GLY A 103 24.01 15.06 -1.05
N GLY A 104 23.79 15.30 0.25
CA GLY A 104 22.63 15.99 0.79
C GLY A 104 22.93 16.54 2.17
N GLY A 105 23.99 17.34 2.29
CA GLY A 105 24.24 18.13 3.49
C GLY A 105 23.27 19.31 3.57
N HIS A 106 22.71 19.53 4.74
CA HIS A 106 22.31 20.82 5.31
C HIS A 106 22.33 20.70 6.84
#